data_AF-F7XNI4-F1
#
_entry.id   AF-F7XNI4-F1
#
_cell.length_a   1.000
_cell.length_b   1.000
_cell.length_c   1.000
_cell.angle_alpha   90.00
_cell.angle_beta   90.00
_cell.angle_gamma   90.00
#
_symmetry.space_group_name_H-M   'P 1'
#
loop_
_entity.id
_entity.type
_entity.pdbx_description
1 polymer ?
#
loop_
_entity_poly.entity_id
_entity_poly.type
_entity_poly.pdbx_seq_one_letter_code
_entity_poly.pdbx_strand_id
1 'polypeptide(L)'
;MKLSDMESRDLKGDQPETLENEPDNDILKVLEYEGITLEMLVDAAMELYVPHPGIETREKAEEMFIRELKIAISDPNLSLLIYSGILLERQGITGNLPGISKESFEKDLTFIVADEVIGMSISKYISGDKGMFEFVRFDKAKPGILAQMGPFMDDVLAGLIGGVSANMYTRAMAEIDIQ
;
A
#
# COMPACT_ATOMS: atom_id res chain seq x y z
N MET A 1 20.11 -13.16 -25.53
CA MET A 1 20.20 -14.31 -24.61
C MET A 1 18.80 -14.54 -24.09
N LYS A 2 18.16 -15.69 -24.37
CA LYS A 2 16.82 -15.94 -23.85
C LYS A 2 16.94 -16.46 -22.42
N LEU A 3 15.99 -16.12 -21.56
CA LEU A 3 15.90 -16.66 -20.19
C LEU A 3 15.86 -18.20 -20.18
N SER A 4 15.37 -18.81 -21.25
CA SER A 4 15.37 -20.26 -21.48
C SER A 4 16.76 -20.89 -21.62
N ASP A 5 17.79 -20.07 -21.89
CA ASP A 5 19.13 -20.55 -22.19
C ASP A 5 20.05 -20.48 -20.94
N MET A 6 19.51 -20.06 -19.79
CA MET A 6 20.24 -20.00 -18.52
C MET A 6 20.13 -21.34 -17.78
N GLU A 7 21.26 -22.03 -17.58
CA GLU A 7 21.30 -23.21 -16.70
C GLU A 7 20.91 -22.82 -15.27
N SER A 8 19.84 -23.43 -14.75
CA SER A 8 19.43 -23.26 -13.36
C SER A 8 20.41 -24.00 -12.45
N ARG A 9 21.28 -23.25 -11.76
CA ARG A 9 22.02 -23.79 -10.62
C ARG A 9 21.17 -23.64 -9.39
N ASP A 10 20.90 -24.75 -8.72
CA ASP A 10 20.22 -24.70 -7.44
C ASP A 10 21.18 -24.19 -6.37
N LEU A 11 21.05 -22.89 -6.06
CA LEU A 11 21.82 -22.19 -5.04
C LEU A 11 21.05 -22.06 -3.73
N LYS A 12 19.79 -22.51 -3.71
CA LYS A 12 18.92 -22.47 -2.54
C LYS A 12 18.99 -23.86 -1.91
N GLY A 13 19.78 -24.02 -0.84
CA GLY A 13 19.78 -25.26 -0.04
C GLY A 13 18.41 -25.52 0.62
N ASP A 14 18.36 -26.30 1.69
CA ASP A 14 17.12 -26.51 2.47
C ASP A 14 16.65 -25.19 3.12
N GLN A 15 15.86 -24.40 2.38
CA GLN A 15 15.14 -23.25 2.91
C GLN A 15 13.79 -23.72 3.45
N PRO A 16 13.34 -23.17 4.59
CA PRO A 16 12.00 -23.45 5.08
C PRO A 16 10.94 -22.98 4.07
N GLU A 17 9.95 -23.83 3.80
CA GLU A 17 8.86 -23.53 2.86
C GLU A 17 7.83 -22.54 3.43
N THR A 18 7.82 -22.34 4.76
CA THR A 18 6.87 -21.48 5.46
C THR A 18 7.57 -20.66 6.55
N LEU A 19 6.97 -19.51 6.89
CA LEU A 19 7.41 -18.73 8.05
C LEU A 19 7.11 -19.48 9.35
N GLU A 20 8.03 -19.42 10.31
CA GLU A 20 7.88 -20.05 11.61
C GLU A 20 7.20 -19.11 12.62
N ASN A 21 6.15 -19.61 13.30
CA ASN A 21 5.35 -18.90 14.31
C ASN A 21 4.53 -17.72 13.78
N GLU A 22 3.48 -17.33 14.52
CA GLU A 22 2.76 -16.09 14.22
C GLU A 22 3.62 -14.87 14.61
N PRO A 23 3.72 -13.84 13.74
CA PRO A 23 4.48 -12.65 14.06
C PRO A 23 3.75 -11.81 15.13
N ASP A 24 4.48 -11.39 16.17
CA ASP A 24 3.94 -10.50 17.21
C ASP A 24 3.61 -9.09 16.69
N ASN A 25 4.26 -8.67 15.60
CA ASN A 25 4.22 -7.32 15.07
C ASN A 25 3.51 -7.24 13.71
N ASP A 26 2.22 -6.89 13.76
CA ASP A 26 1.34 -6.66 12.60
C ASP A 26 1.53 -5.23 12.07
N ILE A 27 1.58 -5.06 10.75
CA ILE A 27 1.74 -3.75 10.10
C ILE A 27 0.64 -2.76 10.47
N LEU A 28 -0.60 -3.21 10.74
CA LEU A 28 -1.67 -2.33 11.21
C LEU A 28 -1.35 -1.75 12.59
N LYS A 29 -0.77 -2.54 13.50
CA LYS A 29 -0.32 -2.02 14.80
C LYS A 29 0.82 -1.02 14.63
N VAL A 30 1.73 -1.26 13.69
CA VAL A 30 2.81 -0.31 13.37
C VAL A 30 2.24 1.01 12.86
N LEU A 31 1.28 0.97 11.93
CA LEU A 31 0.58 2.17 11.44
C LEU A 31 -0.17 2.88 12.56
N GLU A 32 -0.80 2.15 13.47
CA GLU A 32 -1.47 2.73 14.64
C GLU A 32 -0.49 3.46 15.57
N TYR A 33 0.73 2.95 15.76
CA TYR A 33 1.80 3.66 16.47
C TYR A 33 2.27 4.93 15.75
N GLU A 34 2.13 5.00 14.41
CA GLU A 34 2.33 6.22 13.63
C GLU A 34 1.11 7.17 13.65
N GLY A 35 0.05 6.82 14.38
CA GLY A 35 -1.18 7.61 14.46
C GLY A 35 -2.16 7.38 13.30
N ILE A 36 -1.98 6.33 12.51
CA ILE A 36 -2.82 5.98 11.37
C ILE A 36 -3.70 4.79 11.74
N THR A 37 -5.00 5.03 11.91
CA THR A 37 -5.96 3.97 12.29
C THR A 37 -6.57 3.29 11.07
N LEU A 38 -7.13 2.09 11.26
CA LEU A 38 -7.90 1.41 10.22
C LEU A 38 -9.07 2.27 9.71
N GLU A 39 -9.77 2.96 10.61
CA GLU A 39 -10.89 3.83 10.28
C GLU A 39 -10.47 4.97 9.34
N MET A 40 -9.32 5.60 9.60
CA MET A 40 -8.76 6.62 8.70
C MET A 40 -8.45 6.10 7.30
N LEU A 41 -7.98 4.85 7.17
CA LEU A 41 -7.75 4.23 5.86
C LEU A 41 -9.06 3.97 5.12
N VAL A 42 -10.07 3.49 5.83
CA VAL A 42 -11.42 3.24 5.28
C VAL A 42 -12.06 4.54 4.85
N ASP A 43 -12.03 5.58 5.69
CA ASP A 43 -12.61 6.88 5.38
C ASP A 43 -11.95 7.51 4.15
N ALA A 44 -10.62 7.49 4.08
CA ALA A 44 -9.88 7.99 2.92
C ALA A 44 -10.28 7.23 1.64
N ALA A 45 -10.42 5.90 1.70
CA ALA A 45 -10.90 5.09 0.58
C ALA A 45 -12.32 5.49 0.15
N MET A 46 -13.22 5.68 1.12
CA MET A 46 -14.63 5.97 0.88
C MET A 46 -14.88 7.40 0.37
N GLU A 47 -13.97 8.35 0.61
CA GLU A 47 -14.06 9.69 0.01
C GLU A 47 -14.02 9.64 -1.53
N LEU A 48 -13.30 8.67 -2.11
CA LEU A 48 -13.23 8.46 -3.56
C LEU A 48 -14.08 7.28 -4.05
N TYR A 49 -14.86 6.66 -3.17
CA TYR A 49 -15.73 5.56 -3.56
C TYR A 49 -16.85 6.03 -4.51
N VAL A 50 -17.14 5.21 -5.52
CA VAL A 50 -18.24 5.40 -6.45
C VAL A 50 -19.10 4.14 -6.42
N PRO A 51 -20.42 4.26 -6.19
CA PRO A 51 -21.32 3.12 -6.22
C PRO A 51 -21.19 2.30 -7.51
N HIS A 52 -21.01 0.99 -7.32
CA HIS A 52 -20.80 0.03 -8.39
C HIS A 52 -21.55 -1.27 -8.07
N PRO A 53 -21.96 -2.08 -9.06
CA PRO A 53 -22.55 -3.38 -8.79
C PRO A 53 -21.71 -4.21 -7.81
N GLY A 54 -22.37 -4.84 -6.83
CA GLY A 54 -21.75 -5.62 -5.75
C GLY A 54 -21.39 -4.79 -4.52
N ILE A 55 -21.19 -3.48 -4.70
CA ILE A 55 -20.90 -2.50 -3.65
C ILE A 55 -21.72 -1.22 -3.88
N GLU A 56 -23.04 -1.34 -3.98
CA GLU A 56 -23.91 -0.20 -4.33
C GLU A 56 -24.11 0.79 -3.17
N THR A 57 -23.79 0.37 -1.95
CA THR A 57 -23.87 1.21 -0.77
C THR A 57 -22.49 1.36 -0.15
N ARG A 58 -22.29 2.46 0.59
CA ARG A 58 -21.04 2.74 1.30
C ARG A 58 -20.71 1.61 2.28
N GLU A 59 -21.70 1.10 3.00
CA GLU A 59 -21.50 0.03 3.98
C GLU A 59 -20.95 -1.25 3.33
N LYS A 60 -21.50 -1.65 2.17
CA LYS A 60 -20.97 -2.80 1.40
C LYS A 60 -19.55 -2.56 0.92
N ALA A 61 -19.26 -1.34 0.46
CA ALA A 61 -17.93 -0.96 0.00
C ALA A 61 -16.91 -1.00 1.14
N GLU A 62 -17.26 -0.49 2.32
CA GLU A 62 -16.41 -0.54 3.52
C GLU A 62 -16.12 -1.98 3.95
N GLU A 63 -17.14 -2.84 4.04
CA GLU A 63 -16.97 -4.25 4.38
C GLU A 63 -16.02 -4.96 3.39
N MET A 64 -16.20 -4.71 2.09
CA MET A 64 -15.36 -5.30 1.05
C MET A 64 -13.95 -4.73 1.06
N PHE A 65 -13.78 -3.42 1.24
CA PHE A 65 -12.47 -2.78 1.37
C PHE A 65 -11.69 -3.34 2.55
N ILE A 66 -12.31 -3.45 3.73
CA ILE A 66 -11.68 -4.00 4.93
C ILE A 66 -11.25 -5.46 4.70
N ARG A 67 -12.08 -6.25 4.01
CA ARG A 67 -11.74 -7.63 3.65
C ARG A 67 -10.52 -7.69 2.74
N GLU A 68 -10.51 -6.92 1.65
CA GLU A 68 -9.39 -6.90 0.71
C GLU A 68 -8.12 -6.31 1.34
N LEU A 69 -8.24 -5.32 2.24
CA LEU A 69 -7.12 -4.77 3.01
C LEU A 69 -6.48 -5.87 3.85
N LYS A 70 -7.28 -6.62 4.63
CA LYS A 70 -6.80 -7.73 5.47
C LYS A 70 -6.10 -8.81 4.65
N ILE A 71 -6.64 -9.13 3.46
CA ILE A 71 -6.00 -10.06 2.52
C ILE A 71 -4.65 -9.50 2.07
N ALA A 72 -4.59 -8.24 1.64
CA ALA A 72 -3.37 -7.62 1.14
C ALA A 72 -2.26 -7.59 2.20
N ILE A 73 -2.55 -7.09 3.41
CA ILE A 73 -1.55 -6.97 4.48
C ILE A 73 -1.13 -8.31 5.09
N SER A 74 -1.87 -9.39 4.82
CA SER A 74 -1.46 -10.74 5.24
C SER A 74 -0.20 -11.23 4.53
N ASP A 75 0.18 -10.59 3.41
CA ASP A 75 1.46 -10.84 2.74
C ASP A 75 2.59 -10.08 3.47
N PRO A 76 3.61 -10.78 4.02
CA PRO A 76 4.74 -10.14 4.67
C PRO A 76 5.55 -9.24 3.73
N ASN A 77 5.58 -9.51 2.42
CA ASN A 77 6.30 -8.66 1.46
C ASN A 77 5.64 -7.28 1.34
N LEU A 78 4.30 -7.24 1.33
CA LEU A 78 3.58 -5.97 1.33
C LEU A 78 3.81 -5.21 2.64
N SER A 79 3.77 -5.92 3.77
CA SER A 79 4.07 -5.34 5.08
C SER A 79 5.48 -4.73 5.13
N LEU A 80 6.49 -5.39 4.55
CA LEU A 80 7.85 -4.88 4.47
C LEU A 80 7.99 -3.66 3.56
N LEU A 81 7.24 -3.59 2.44
CA LEU A 81 7.21 -2.42 1.58
C LEU A 81 6.63 -1.21 2.31
N ILE A 82 5.48 -1.37 2.98
CA ILE A 82 4.86 -0.33 3.81
C ILE A 82 5.83 0.11 4.91
N TYR A 83 6.43 -0.85 5.62
CA TYR A 83 7.38 -0.57 6.71
C TYR A 83 8.61 0.19 6.24
N SER A 84 9.09 -0.06 5.01
CA SER A 84 10.21 0.69 4.44
C SER A 84 9.88 2.18 4.27
N GLY A 85 8.65 2.51 3.85
CA GLY A 85 8.14 3.87 3.79
C GLY A 85 8.09 4.53 5.17
N ILE A 86 7.56 3.83 6.18
CA ILE A 86 7.52 4.31 7.57
C ILE A 86 8.93 4.64 8.08
N LEU A 87 9.92 3.77 7.81
CA LEU A 87 11.30 4.00 8.23
C LEU A 87 11.90 5.23 7.54
N LEU A 88 11.66 5.40 6.23
CA LEU A 88 12.15 6.55 5.47
C LEU A 88 11.53 7.86 5.95
N GLU A 89 10.23 7.88 6.24
CA GLU A 89 9.54 9.02 6.84
C GLU A 89 10.19 9.41 8.18
N ARG A 90 10.37 8.44 9.09
CA ARG A 90 11.03 8.67 10.39
C ARG A 90 12.46 9.24 10.23
N GLN A 91 13.22 8.73 9.26
CA GLN A 91 14.56 9.25 8.97
C GLN A 91 14.51 10.66 8.36
N GLY A 92 13.50 10.98 7.55
CA GLY A 92 13.28 12.31 6.98
C GLY A 92 13.00 13.35 8.07
N ILE A 93 12.06 13.05 8.97
CA ILE A 93 11.70 13.90 10.12
C ILE A 93 12.92 14.19 11.03
N THR A 94 13.82 13.21 11.16
CA THR A 94 15.03 13.33 11.99
C THR A 94 16.25 13.88 11.23
N GLY A 95 16.15 14.09 9.91
CA GLY A 95 17.22 14.65 9.08
C GLY A 95 18.36 13.67 8.75
N ASN A 96 18.09 12.37 8.80
CA ASN A 96 19.08 11.30 8.61
C ASN A 96 19.06 10.70 7.20
N LEU A 97 18.18 11.18 6.31
CA LEU A 97 18.12 10.68 4.93
C LEU A 97 19.42 10.98 4.16
N PRO A 98 19.95 10.00 3.40
CA PRO A 98 21.14 10.22 2.60
C PRO A 98 20.84 11.20 1.45
N GLY A 99 21.58 12.30 1.40
CA GLY A 99 21.49 13.27 0.30
C GLY A 99 20.30 14.24 0.37
N ILE A 100 19.49 14.21 1.44
CA ILE A 100 18.36 15.12 1.65
C ILE A 100 18.47 15.71 3.06
N SER A 101 18.53 17.05 3.16
CA SER A 101 18.51 17.72 4.48
C SER A 101 17.12 17.71 5.08
N LYS A 102 17.02 17.87 6.40
CA LYS A 102 15.73 17.98 7.10
C LYS A 102 14.86 19.11 6.54
N GLU A 103 15.43 20.29 6.30
CA GLU A 103 14.71 21.44 5.75
C GLU A 103 14.27 21.22 4.30
N SER A 104 14.95 20.35 3.57
CA SER A 104 14.56 19.95 2.21
C SER A 104 13.42 18.95 2.26
N PHE A 105 13.46 18.01 3.21
CA PHE A 105 12.39 17.04 3.46
C PHE A 105 11.08 17.74 3.88
N GLU A 106 11.13 18.67 4.84
CA GLU A 106 9.96 19.41 5.34
C GLU A 106 9.30 20.33 4.30
N LYS A 107 10.01 20.63 3.20
CA LYS A 107 9.47 21.45 2.10
C LYS A 107 8.66 20.65 1.08
N ASP A 108 8.47 19.34 1.32
CA ASP A 108 7.76 18.42 0.44
C ASP A 108 8.17 18.63 -1.02
N LEU A 109 9.48 18.49 -1.25
CA LEU A 109 10.07 18.77 -2.54
C LEU A 109 9.63 17.70 -3.56
N THR A 110 9.10 18.15 -4.71
CA THR A 110 8.77 17.33 -5.89
C THR A 110 9.95 16.55 -6.51
N PHE A 111 11.10 16.48 -5.84
CA PHE A 111 12.31 15.79 -6.29
C PHE A 111 12.54 14.47 -5.58
N ILE A 112 11.82 14.17 -4.48
CA ILE A 112 11.79 12.82 -3.95
C ILE A 112 10.93 12.03 -4.93
N VAL A 113 11.55 11.06 -5.60
CA VAL A 113 10.88 10.13 -6.53
C VAL A 113 10.79 8.74 -5.90
N ALA A 114 11.52 8.54 -4.80
CA ALA A 114 11.61 7.25 -4.12
C ALA A 114 10.30 6.90 -3.40
N ASP A 115 9.64 7.89 -2.82
CA ASP A 115 8.27 7.83 -2.29
C ASP A 115 7.28 7.37 -3.36
N GLU A 116 7.24 8.03 -4.53
CA GLU A 116 6.33 7.65 -5.61
C GLU A 116 6.62 6.23 -6.12
N VAL A 117 7.89 5.86 -6.24
CA VAL A 117 8.29 4.50 -6.63
C VAL A 117 7.81 3.47 -5.62
N ILE A 118 7.89 3.77 -4.32
CA ILE A 118 7.39 2.89 -3.26
C ILE A 118 5.85 2.80 -3.33
N GLY A 119 5.14 3.93 -3.40
CA GLY A 119 3.68 3.99 -3.49
C GLY A 119 3.13 3.24 -4.71
N MET A 120 3.71 3.49 -5.90
CA MET A 120 3.38 2.73 -7.12
C MET A 120 3.68 1.25 -6.98
N SER A 121 4.81 0.87 -6.37
CA SER A 121 5.18 -0.54 -6.18
C SER A 121 4.20 -1.25 -5.28
N ILE A 122 3.80 -0.62 -4.16
CA ILE A 122 2.78 -1.13 -3.23
C ILE A 122 1.47 -1.36 -3.99
N SER A 123 0.97 -0.35 -4.69
CA SER A 123 -0.31 -0.46 -5.39
C SER A 123 -0.29 -1.52 -6.49
N LYS A 124 0.79 -1.55 -7.28
CA LYS A 124 0.98 -2.55 -8.33
C LYS A 124 1.12 -3.96 -7.76
N TYR A 125 1.77 -4.11 -6.62
CA TYR A 125 1.90 -5.39 -5.93
C TYR A 125 0.52 -5.94 -5.52
N ILE A 126 -0.38 -5.08 -5.06
CA ILE A 126 -1.72 -5.47 -4.59
C ILE A 126 -2.65 -5.85 -5.75
N SER A 127 -2.69 -5.07 -6.83
CA SER A 127 -3.74 -5.21 -7.86
C SER A 127 -3.27 -4.95 -9.29
N GLY A 128 -1.96 -5.00 -9.52
CA GLY A 128 -1.35 -4.85 -10.84
C GLY A 128 -1.57 -3.45 -11.43
N ASP A 129 -1.78 -3.39 -12.73
CA ASP A 129 -1.95 -2.12 -13.44
C ASP A 129 -3.24 -1.37 -13.00
N LYS A 130 -4.26 -2.08 -12.51
CA LYS A 130 -5.47 -1.45 -11.95
C LYS A 130 -5.14 -0.63 -10.70
N GLY A 131 -4.31 -1.19 -9.82
CA GLY A 131 -3.81 -0.49 -8.65
C GLY A 131 -3.05 0.77 -9.04
N MET A 132 -2.20 0.71 -10.05
CA MET A 132 -1.45 1.90 -10.49
C MET A 132 -2.37 3.05 -10.91
N PHE A 133 -3.49 2.79 -11.57
CA PHE A 133 -4.46 3.85 -11.90
C PHE A 133 -5.13 4.44 -10.66
N GLU A 134 -5.49 3.61 -9.69
CA GLU A 134 -6.04 4.10 -8.42
C GLU A 134 -4.99 4.84 -7.59
N PHE A 135 -3.73 4.40 -7.56
CA PHE A 135 -2.64 5.14 -6.89
C PHE A 135 -2.58 6.59 -7.39
N VAL A 136 -2.51 6.79 -8.70
CA VAL A 136 -2.49 8.13 -9.31
C VAL A 136 -3.73 8.95 -8.94
N ARG A 137 -4.88 8.30 -8.75
CA ARG A 137 -6.13 8.95 -8.36
C ARG A 137 -6.09 9.39 -6.89
N PHE A 138 -5.60 8.55 -5.99
CA PHE A 138 -5.49 8.83 -4.57
C PHE A 138 -4.39 9.83 -4.25
N ASP A 139 -3.21 9.69 -4.86
CA ASP A 139 -2.08 10.62 -4.73
C ASP A 139 -2.50 12.05 -5.15
N LYS A 140 -3.19 12.19 -6.29
CA LYS A 140 -3.66 13.51 -6.74
C LYS A 140 -4.75 14.13 -5.87
N ALA A 141 -5.62 13.31 -5.28
CA ALA A 141 -6.76 13.80 -4.52
C ALA A 141 -6.43 14.04 -3.04
N LYS A 142 -5.46 13.28 -2.49
CA LYS A 142 -5.07 13.24 -1.08
C LYS A 142 -6.26 13.23 -0.10
N PRO A 143 -7.22 12.29 -0.22
CA PRO A 143 -8.37 12.21 0.69
C PRO A 143 -7.97 11.93 2.15
N GLY A 144 -8.76 12.42 3.09
CA GLY A 144 -8.63 12.11 4.51
C GLY A 144 -7.23 12.27 5.09
N ILE A 145 -6.67 11.15 5.58
CA ILE A 145 -5.36 11.11 6.24
C ILE A 145 -4.19 11.42 5.29
N LEU A 146 -4.33 11.17 3.99
CA LEU A 146 -3.24 11.39 3.02
C LEU A 146 -2.80 12.86 2.97
N ALA A 147 -3.73 13.80 3.07
CA ALA A 147 -3.41 15.24 3.06
C ALA A 147 -2.63 15.73 4.29
N GLN A 148 -2.46 14.88 5.31
CA GLN A 148 -1.81 15.22 6.58
C GLN A 148 -0.46 14.53 6.75
N MET A 149 -0.12 13.59 5.86
CA MET A 149 1.12 12.82 5.95
C MET A 149 2.29 13.55 5.29
N GLY A 150 3.51 13.17 5.69
CA GLY A 150 4.73 13.60 5.03
C GLY A 150 5.03 12.79 3.76
N PRO A 151 6.11 13.16 3.05
CA PRO A 151 6.35 12.75 1.65
C PRO A 151 6.38 11.24 1.38
N PHE A 152 6.86 10.41 2.31
CA PHE A 152 6.83 8.96 2.08
C PHE A 152 5.48 8.36 2.48
N MET A 153 4.88 8.87 3.54
CA MET A 153 3.69 8.27 4.11
C MET A 153 2.43 8.57 3.29
N ASP A 154 2.28 9.75 2.68
CA ASP A 154 1.13 10.01 1.81
C ASP A 154 1.12 9.07 0.59
N ASP A 155 2.27 8.86 -0.06
CA ASP A 155 2.43 7.95 -1.20
C ASP A 155 2.27 6.47 -0.83
N VAL A 156 2.83 6.06 0.31
CA VAL A 156 2.66 4.70 0.83
C VAL A 156 1.19 4.40 1.10
N LEU A 157 0.47 5.34 1.74
CA LEU A 157 -0.95 5.19 2.02
C LEU A 157 -1.80 5.27 0.75
N ALA A 158 -1.47 6.17 -0.19
CA ALA A 158 -2.11 6.22 -1.51
C ALA A 158 -1.92 4.90 -2.26
N GLY A 159 -0.72 4.31 -2.19
CA GLY A 159 -0.41 3.03 -2.79
C GLY A 159 -1.23 1.90 -2.18
N LEU A 160 -1.30 1.83 -0.85
CA LEU A 160 -2.06 0.83 -0.14
C LEU A 160 -3.56 0.95 -0.42
N ILE A 161 -4.13 2.15 -0.19
CA ILE A 161 -5.57 2.39 -0.34
C ILE A 161 -5.99 2.25 -1.81
N GLY A 162 -5.22 2.79 -2.75
CA GLY A 162 -5.50 2.66 -4.18
C GLY A 162 -5.43 1.20 -4.64
N GLY A 163 -4.39 0.48 -4.22
CA GLY A 163 -4.22 -0.93 -4.54
C GLY A 163 -5.40 -1.78 -4.04
N VAL A 164 -5.79 -1.59 -2.77
CA VAL A 164 -6.92 -2.29 -2.15
C VAL A 164 -8.26 -1.89 -2.77
N SER A 165 -8.47 -0.61 -3.07
CA SER A 165 -9.69 -0.12 -3.72
C SER A 165 -9.89 -0.77 -5.10
N ALA A 166 -8.81 -0.92 -5.88
CA ALA A 166 -8.88 -1.60 -7.17
C ALA A 166 -9.27 -3.09 -7.04
N ASN A 167 -8.80 -3.78 -6.00
CA ASN A 167 -9.23 -5.15 -5.69
C ASN A 167 -10.68 -5.19 -5.22
N MET A 168 -11.11 -4.25 -4.38
CA MET A 168 -12.51 -4.11 -3.95
C MET A 168 -13.45 -4.02 -5.16
N TYR A 169 -13.21 -3.10 -6.10
CA TYR A 169 -14.04 -3.00 -7.33
C TYR A 169 -13.99 -4.27 -8.18
N THR A 170 -12.81 -4.88 -8.32
CA THR A 170 -12.65 -6.12 -9.10
C THR A 170 -13.43 -7.27 -8.47
N ARG A 171 -13.39 -7.38 -7.15
CA ARG A 171 -14.01 -8.47 -6.40
C ARG A 171 -15.53 -8.30 -6.33
N ALA A 172 -16.01 -7.08 -6.15
CA ALA A 172 -17.44 -6.75 -6.19
C ALA A 172 -18.09 -7.24 -7.48
N MET A 173 -17.44 -6.98 -8.62
CA MET A 173 -17.91 -7.45 -9.93
C MET A 173 -17.88 -8.98 -10.06
N ALA A 174 -16.77 -9.60 -9.65
CA ALA A 174 -16.60 -11.05 -9.79
C ALA A 174 -17.60 -11.86 -8.94
N GLU A 175 -18.00 -11.34 -7.78
CA GLU A 175 -18.95 -12.02 -6.88
C GLU A 175 -20.41 -11.95 -7.38
N ILE A 176 -20.74 -10.98 -8.24
CA ILE A 176 -22.05 -10.92 -8.90
C ILE A 176 -22.19 -12.04 -9.93
N ASP A 177 -21.15 -12.32 -10.71
CA ASP A 177 -21.19 -13.31 -11.79
C ASP A 177 -21.30 -14.77 -11.27
N ILE A 178 -21.16 -14.97 -9.97
CA ILE A 178 -21.24 -16.28 -9.30
C ILE A 178 -22.63 -16.50 -8.64
N GLN A 179 -23.48 -15.48 -8.58
CA GLN A 179 -24.86 -15.55 -8.04
C GLN A 179 -25.90 -15.76 -9.14
#